data_AF-A0A3D3J1V4-F1
#
_entry.id   AF-A0A3D3J1V4-F1
#
_cell.length_a   1.000
_cell.length_b   1.000
_cell.length_c   1.000
_cell.angle_alpha   90.00
_cell.angle_beta   90.00
_cell.angle_gamma   90.00
#
_symmetry.space_group_name_H-M   'P 1'
#
loop_
_entity.id
_entity.type
_entity.pdbx_description
1 polymer ?
#
loop_
_entity_poly.entity_id
_entity_poly.type
_entity_poly.pdbx_seq_one_letter_code
_entity_poly.pdbx_strand_id
1 'polypeptide(L)'
;MAKFESYERREKQILSKLAEYGIGSIDEAEKITKDAGLDVYHMVENIQPICFENAKWAYTVGAAIAIKKNCRKASEAAAAIGEGLQSFCIPGSVADRRKVGLGHGNLGKMLLEEDTECFAFLAGHESFAAAEGAIGIAEKANKVRQKPLRVILNGLGKDAAQIISRINGFTHVETEYDYFTGELKEVSRKCYSKDPKSPRALVNCYGANDVQEGVAIMWKENVDVSITGNSTNPTRFQHPVAGTYKKERTDAGKKYFSVASGGGTGRTLHPDN
;
A
#
# COMPACT_ATOMS: atom_id res chain seq x y z
N MET A 1 7.29 -3.83 32.95
CA MET A 1 7.94 -3.98 31.63
C MET A 1 7.28 -3.00 30.67
N ALA A 2 8.03 -2.38 29.77
CA ALA A 2 7.45 -1.50 28.75
C ALA A 2 6.48 -2.28 27.84
N LYS A 3 5.36 -1.67 27.45
CA LYS A 3 4.32 -2.32 26.61
C LYS A 3 4.79 -2.68 25.20
N PHE A 4 5.77 -1.94 24.69
CA PHE A 4 6.36 -2.11 23.35
C PHE A 4 7.72 -1.41 23.29
N GLU A 5 8.47 -1.64 22.21
CA GLU A 5 9.84 -1.16 22.07
C GLU A 5 9.90 0.37 21.96
N SER A 6 10.85 0.98 22.69
CA SER A 6 11.05 2.44 22.75
C SER A 6 9.83 3.22 23.29
N TYR A 7 9.04 2.62 24.18
CA TYR A 7 7.85 3.24 24.77
C TYR A 7 8.11 4.66 25.31
N GLU A 8 9.16 4.87 26.10
CA GLU A 8 9.43 6.20 26.72
C GLU A 8 9.70 7.28 25.67
N ARG A 9 10.20 6.90 24.49
CA ARG A 9 10.47 7.84 23.38
C ARG A 9 9.21 8.23 22.62
N ARG A 10 8.11 7.49 22.79
CA ARG A 10 6.85 7.62 22.02
C ARG A 10 5.69 8.09 22.86
N GLU A 11 5.68 7.74 24.14
CA GLU A 11 4.56 7.94 25.07
C GLU A 11 3.97 9.36 24.97
N LYS A 12 4.81 10.40 25.08
CA LYS A 12 4.34 11.80 25.01
C LYS A 12 3.57 12.10 23.71
N GLN A 13 4.04 11.60 22.57
CA GLN A 13 3.39 11.81 21.28
C GLN A 13 2.09 11.01 21.17
N ILE A 14 2.06 9.78 21.68
CA ILE A 14 0.86 8.93 21.70
C ILE A 14 -0.23 9.53 22.58
N LEU A 15 0.11 9.87 23.84
CA LEU A 15 -0.84 10.45 24.79
C LEU A 15 -1.35 11.81 24.32
N SER A 16 -0.49 12.65 23.73
CA SER A 16 -0.92 13.92 23.14
C SER A 16 -1.96 13.71 22.03
N LYS A 17 -1.78 12.71 21.17
CA LYS A 17 -2.74 12.42 20.09
C LYS A 17 -4.04 11.83 20.63
N LEU A 18 -3.97 10.91 21.59
CA LEU A 18 -5.15 10.31 22.24
C LEU A 18 -6.00 11.37 22.97
N ALA A 19 -5.36 12.35 23.61
CA ALA A 19 -6.04 13.44 24.32
C ALA A 19 -6.94 14.29 23.40
N GLU A 20 -6.59 14.47 22.12
CA GLU A 20 -7.43 15.16 21.12
C GLU A 20 -8.80 14.47 20.94
N TYR A 21 -8.89 13.17 21.27
CA TYR A 21 -10.08 12.34 21.14
C TYR A 21 -10.73 11.98 22.48
N GLY A 22 -10.27 12.60 23.56
CA GLY A 22 -10.74 12.29 24.92
C GLY A 22 -10.48 10.84 25.30
N ILE A 23 -9.30 10.32 24.95
CA ILE A 23 -8.77 9.03 25.40
C ILE A 23 -7.55 9.33 26.28
N GLY A 24 -7.58 8.90 27.54
CA GLY A 24 -6.57 9.23 28.55
C GLY A 24 -5.34 8.30 28.54
N SER A 25 -5.44 7.09 27.98
CA SER A 25 -4.33 6.13 27.97
C SER A 25 -4.41 5.13 26.82
N ILE A 26 -3.32 4.40 26.59
CA ILE A 26 -3.28 3.30 25.63
C ILE A 26 -4.16 2.13 26.10
N ASP A 27 -4.27 1.88 27.41
CA ASP A 27 -5.21 0.89 27.96
C ASP A 27 -6.67 1.27 27.69
N GLU A 28 -7.00 2.56 27.80
CA GLU A 28 -8.33 3.04 27.46
C GLU A 28 -8.62 2.86 25.96
N ALA A 29 -7.63 3.08 25.09
CA ALA A 29 -7.77 2.80 23.66
C ALA A 29 -8.10 1.32 23.39
N GLU A 30 -7.41 0.39 24.05
CA GLU A 30 -7.70 -1.04 23.95
C GLU A 30 -9.10 -1.37 24.48
N LYS A 31 -9.47 -0.82 25.64
CA LYS A 31 -10.82 -0.97 26.20
C LYS A 31 -11.89 -0.51 25.22
N ILE A 32 -11.73 0.67 24.61
CA ILE A 32 -12.66 1.19 23.59
C ILE A 32 -12.82 0.20 22.44
N THR A 33 -11.72 -0.37 21.94
CA THR A 33 -11.79 -1.35 20.84
C THR A 33 -12.47 -2.66 21.28
N LYS A 34 -12.17 -3.17 22.47
CA LYS A 34 -12.78 -4.39 23.02
C LYS A 34 -14.26 -4.22 23.34
N ASP A 35 -14.65 -3.08 23.90
CA ASP A 35 -16.05 -2.73 24.16
C ASP A 35 -16.86 -2.64 22.85
N ALA A 36 -16.20 -2.31 21.73
CA ALA A 36 -16.77 -2.36 20.38
C ALA A 36 -16.73 -3.76 19.73
N GLY A 37 -16.28 -4.80 20.45
CA GLY A 37 -16.17 -6.17 19.95
C GLY A 37 -14.95 -6.44 19.08
N LEU A 38 -13.93 -5.58 19.12
CA LEU A 38 -12.73 -5.69 18.29
C LEU A 38 -11.48 -5.97 19.14
N ASP A 39 -10.92 -7.17 19.01
CA ASP A 39 -9.58 -7.49 19.49
C ASP A 39 -8.51 -7.11 18.44
N VAL A 40 -8.26 -5.80 18.30
CA VAL A 40 -7.39 -5.25 17.24
C VAL A 40 -5.95 -5.77 17.37
N TYR A 41 -5.47 -5.94 18.60
CA TYR A 41 -4.13 -6.43 18.87
C TYR A 41 -3.89 -7.80 18.23
N HIS A 42 -4.76 -8.78 18.51
CA HIS A 42 -4.64 -10.12 17.95
C HIS A 42 -5.07 -10.19 16.48
N MET A 43 -5.96 -9.31 16.02
CA MET A 43 -6.25 -9.20 14.58
C MET A 43 -5.00 -8.84 13.76
N VAL A 44 -4.19 -7.89 14.23
CA VAL A 44 -2.94 -7.50 13.57
C VAL A 44 -1.93 -8.64 13.61
N GLU A 45 -1.79 -9.31 14.76
CA GLU A 45 -0.92 -10.47 14.92
C GLU A 45 -1.29 -11.64 13.99
N ASN A 46 -2.58 -11.93 13.87
CA ASN A 46 -3.07 -12.99 12.98
C ASN A 46 -2.83 -12.69 11.50
N ILE A 47 -2.81 -11.41 11.11
CA ILE A 47 -2.49 -11.00 9.74
C ILE A 47 -0.98 -11.12 9.48
N GLN A 48 -0.15 -10.75 10.45
CA GLN A 48 1.30 -10.81 10.33
C GLN A 48 1.94 -11.29 11.65
N PRO A 49 2.16 -12.61 11.82
CA PRO A 49 2.63 -13.19 13.09
C PRO A 49 4.01 -12.69 13.55
N ILE A 50 4.83 -12.16 12.63
CA ILE A 50 6.15 -11.60 12.93
C ILE A 50 6.12 -10.06 13.09
N CYS A 51 4.94 -9.45 13.25
CA CYS A 51 4.84 -8.01 13.46
C CYS A 51 5.38 -7.59 14.84
N PHE A 52 5.95 -6.39 14.92
CA PHE A 52 6.44 -5.82 16.17
C PHE A 52 5.30 -5.44 17.11
N GLU A 53 5.56 -5.40 18.43
CA GLU A 53 4.61 -4.91 19.43
C GLU A 53 4.11 -3.50 19.10
N ASN A 54 5.00 -2.64 18.62
CA ASN A 54 4.66 -1.30 18.14
C ASN A 54 3.53 -1.31 17.10
N ALA A 55 3.49 -2.28 16.17
CA ALA A 55 2.44 -2.34 15.16
C ALA A 55 1.10 -2.70 15.79
N LYS A 56 1.06 -3.75 16.62
CA LYS A 56 -0.16 -4.20 17.30
C LYS A 56 -0.81 -3.06 18.10
N TRP A 57 -0.02 -2.33 18.87
CA TRP A 57 -0.52 -1.18 19.65
C TRP A 57 -0.87 0.05 18.80
N ALA A 58 -0.11 0.35 17.75
CA ALA A 58 -0.41 1.50 16.88
C ALA A 58 -1.75 1.34 16.16
N TYR A 59 -2.06 0.14 15.69
CA TYR A 59 -3.36 -0.17 15.11
C TYR A 59 -4.49 -0.14 16.15
N THR A 60 -4.27 -0.63 17.38
CA THR A 60 -5.25 -0.51 18.48
C THR A 60 -5.57 0.95 18.78
N VAL A 61 -4.55 1.81 18.92
CA VAL A 61 -4.73 3.26 19.11
C VAL A 61 -5.48 3.89 17.94
N GLY A 62 -5.08 3.56 16.71
CA GLY A 62 -5.74 4.06 15.50
C GLY A 62 -7.21 3.64 15.39
N ALA A 63 -7.54 2.41 15.77
CA ALA A 63 -8.90 1.90 15.78
C ALA A 63 -9.76 2.58 16.87
N ALA A 64 -9.21 2.83 18.06
CA ALA A 64 -9.89 3.59 19.09
C ALA A 64 -10.21 5.03 18.64
N ILE A 65 -9.27 5.68 17.95
CA ILE A 65 -9.48 6.99 17.32
C ILE A 65 -10.61 6.91 16.29
N ALA A 66 -10.62 5.91 15.42
CA ALA A 66 -11.68 5.71 14.42
C ALA A 66 -13.07 5.55 15.07
N ILE A 67 -13.15 4.81 16.19
CA ILE A 67 -14.38 4.63 16.97
C ILE A 67 -14.84 5.96 17.57
N LYS A 68 -13.95 6.72 18.22
CA LYS A 68 -14.25 8.05 18.79
C LYS A 68 -14.70 9.05 17.74
N LYS A 69 -14.11 9.00 16.54
CA LYS A 69 -14.50 9.82 15.37
C LYS A 69 -15.82 9.37 14.74
N ASN A 70 -16.42 8.30 15.24
CA ASN A 70 -17.65 7.74 14.73
C ASN A 70 -17.56 7.36 13.23
N CYS A 71 -16.39 6.90 12.78
CA CYS A 71 -16.19 6.49 11.38
C CYS A 71 -17.20 5.39 11.02
N ARG A 72 -17.82 5.51 9.84
CA ARG A 72 -18.80 4.53 9.34
C ARG A 72 -18.43 3.95 7.98
N LYS A 73 -17.44 4.54 7.31
CA LYS A 73 -16.85 4.00 6.09
C LYS A 73 -15.46 3.42 6.37
N ALA A 74 -15.11 2.36 5.65
CA ALA A 74 -13.80 1.74 5.76
C ALA A 74 -12.67 2.73 5.44
N SER A 75 -12.87 3.62 4.45
CA SER A 75 -11.89 4.64 4.07
C SER A 75 -11.65 5.68 5.17
N GLU A 76 -12.70 6.11 5.88
CA GLU A 76 -12.61 6.99 7.04
C GLU A 76 -11.85 6.33 8.19
N ALA A 77 -12.15 5.06 8.46
CA ALA A 77 -11.45 4.27 9.48
C ALA A 77 -9.96 4.11 9.13
N ALA A 78 -9.62 3.84 7.87
CA ALA A 78 -8.23 3.75 7.43
C ALA A 78 -7.46 5.06 7.64
N ALA A 79 -8.06 6.20 7.31
CA ALA A 79 -7.46 7.51 7.55
C ALA A 79 -7.22 7.77 9.05
N ALA A 80 -8.19 7.44 9.90
CA ALA A 80 -8.07 7.56 11.36
C ALA A 80 -7.01 6.62 11.95
N ILE A 81 -6.90 5.38 11.43
CA ILE A 81 -5.83 4.46 11.79
C ILE A 81 -4.46 5.06 11.48
N GLY A 82 -4.33 5.79 10.36
CA GLY A 82 -3.12 6.53 10.02
C GLY A 82 -2.67 7.53 11.09
N GLU A 83 -3.59 8.14 11.83
CA GLU A 83 -3.26 9.03 12.95
C GLU A 83 -2.65 8.27 14.12
N GLY A 84 -3.15 7.08 14.42
CA GLY A 84 -2.54 6.18 15.42
C GLY A 84 -1.17 5.69 14.97
N LEU A 85 -1.01 5.28 13.71
CA LEU A 85 0.31 4.93 13.16
C LEU A 85 1.28 6.12 13.26
N GLN A 86 0.81 7.34 13.03
CA GLN A 86 1.64 8.53 13.09
C GLN A 86 2.08 8.85 14.51
N SER A 87 1.23 8.64 15.51
CA SER A 87 1.61 8.87 16.91
C SER A 87 2.69 7.90 17.39
N PHE A 88 2.83 6.76 16.72
CA PHE A 88 3.91 5.78 16.90
C PHE A 88 5.12 6.06 16.01
N CYS A 89 5.29 7.23 15.40
CA CYS A 89 6.57 7.65 14.83
C CYS A 89 7.47 8.23 15.95
N ILE A 90 8.79 8.03 15.90
CA ILE A 90 9.67 8.61 16.95
C ILE A 90 9.84 10.11 16.63
N PRO A 91 9.62 11.03 17.58
CA PRO A 91 9.86 12.45 17.38
C PRO A 91 11.23 12.74 16.74
N GLY A 92 11.24 13.52 15.66
CA GLY A 92 12.46 13.89 14.93
C GLY A 92 13.04 12.83 13.99
N SER A 93 12.48 11.61 13.98
CA SER A 93 12.83 10.59 12.98
C SER A 93 12.36 10.99 11.57
N VAL A 94 12.91 10.33 10.55
CA VAL A 94 12.43 10.49 9.16
C VAL A 94 10.94 10.17 9.04
N ALA A 95 10.47 9.14 9.75
CA ALA A 95 9.06 8.74 9.74
C ALA A 95 8.14 9.80 10.34
N ASP A 96 8.56 10.46 11.41
CA ASP A 96 7.80 11.55 12.03
C ASP A 96 7.78 12.82 11.17
N ARG A 97 8.93 13.19 10.60
CA ARG A 97 9.04 14.37 9.72
C ARG A 97 8.24 14.21 8.43
N ARG A 98 8.32 13.03 7.79
CA ARG A 98 7.61 12.75 6.53
C ARG A 98 6.16 12.32 6.72
N LYS A 99 5.68 12.30 7.97
CA LYS A 99 4.30 11.92 8.31
C LYS A 99 3.90 10.56 7.74
N VAL A 100 4.78 9.57 7.97
CA VAL A 100 4.66 8.23 7.37
C VAL A 100 3.40 7.49 7.83
N GLY A 101 2.99 7.63 9.09
CA GLY A 101 1.77 7.00 9.58
C GLY A 101 0.52 7.54 8.89
N LEU A 102 0.42 8.87 8.73
CA LEU A 102 -0.66 9.50 7.98
C LEU A 102 -0.67 9.04 6.52
N GLY A 103 0.52 8.94 5.91
CA GLY A 103 0.69 8.43 4.56
C GLY A 103 0.14 7.02 4.35
N HIS A 104 0.34 6.11 5.32
CA HIS A 104 -0.26 4.77 5.26
C HIS A 104 -1.77 4.79 5.42
N GLY A 105 -2.30 5.62 6.33
CA GLY A 105 -3.74 5.79 6.47
C GLY A 105 -4.37 6.32 5.19
N ASN A 106 -3.73 7.29 4.55
CA ASN A 106 -4.15 7.85 3.26
C ASN A 106 -4.07 6.83 2.12
N LEU A 107 -3.01 6.02 2.06
CA LEU A 107 -2.93 4.91 1.12
C LEU A 107 -4.10 3.94 1.32
N GLY A 108 -4.33 3.48 2.55
CA GLY A 108 -5.46 2.61 2.88
C GLY A 108 -6.80 3.23 2.49
N LYS A 109 -6.99 4.52 2.79
CA LYS A 109 -8.17 5.30 2.39
C LYS A 109 -8.37 5.27 0.87
N MET A 110 -7.34 5.64 0.09
CA MET A 110 -7.41 5.69 -1.36
C MET A 110 -7.78 4.33 -1.96
N LEU A 111 -7.17 3.25 -1.48
CA LEU A 111 -7.47 1.89 -1.96
C LEU A 111 -8.91 1.44 -1.66
N LEU A 112 -9.56 2.01 -0.65
CA LEU A 112 -10.93 1.71 -0.27
C LEU A 112 -11.97 2.64 -0.92
N GLU A 113 -11.55 3.75 -1.54
CA GLU A 113 -12.43 4.73 -2.20
C GLU A 113 -12.62 4.43 -3.69
N GLU A 114 -13.83 4.66 -4.19
CA GLU A 114 -14.20 4.39 -5.59
C GLU A 114 -13.41 5.22 -6.61
N ASP A 115 -12.92 6.40 -6.20
CA ASP A 115 -12.12 7.29 -7.04
C ASP A 115 -10.78 6.68 -7.48
N THR A 116 -10.28 5.68 -6.73
CA THR A 116 -9.10 4.90 -7.12
C THR A 116 -9.57 3.69 -7.92
N GLU A 117 -9.24 3.64 -9.21
CA GLU A 117 -9.66 2.52 -10.07
C GLU A 117 -8.56 1.50 -10.31
N CYS A 118 -7.30 1.96 -10.35
CA CYS A 118 -6.15 1.10 -10.66
C CYS A 118 -4.99 1.28 -9.68
N PHE A 119 -4.55 0.15 -9.14
CA PHE A 119 -3.41 0.04 -8.25
C PHE A 119 -2.28 -0.77 -8.91
N ALA A 120 -1.07 -0.22 -8.92
CA ALA A 120 0.10 -0.88 -9.50
C ALA A 120 1.14 -1.29 -8.45
N PHE A 121 1.59 -2.53 -8.55
CA PHE A 121 2.83 -2.97 -7.92
C PHE A 121 4.00 -2.78 -8.89
N LEU A 122 4.90 -1.87 -8.54
CA LEU A 122 6.16 -1.68 -9.24
C LEU A 122 7.22 -2.55 -8.59
N ALA A 123 7.45 -3.70 -9.21
CA ALA A 123 8.27 -4.79 -8.71
C ALA A 123 9.66 -4.73 -9.35
N GLY A 124 10.72 -4.65 -8.54
CA GLY A 124 12.09 -4.89 -9.01
C GLY A 124 12.36 -6.38 -9.24
N HIS A 125 13.53 -6.70 -9.82
CA HIS A 125 13.95 -8.07 -10.21
C HIS A 125 13.85 -9.15 -9.11
N GLU A 126 13.78 -8.78 -7.84
CA GLU A 126 13.78 -9.69 -6.67
C GLU A 126 12.37 -9.92 -6.07
N SER A 127 11.31 -9.41 -6.70
CA SER A 127 10.00 -9.19 -6.03
C SER A 127 8.98 -10.32 -6.18
N PHE A 128 9.39 -11.59 -6.12
CA PHE A 128 8.46 -12.74 -6.10
C PHE A 128 7.41 -12.65 -4.98
N ALA A 129 7.77 -12.05 -3.84
CA ALA A 129 6.89 -11.86 -2.68
C ALA A 129 5.81 -10.78 -2.86
N ALA A 130 5.87 -9.95 -3.92
CA ALA A 130 4.89 -8.88 -4.13
C ALA A 130 3.51 -9.40 -4.59
N ALA A 131 3.46 -10.60 -5.18
CA ALA A 131 2.26 -11.18 -5.77
C ALA A 131 1.15 -11.50 -4.74
N GLU A 132 1.50 -12.15 -3.62
CA GLU A 132 0.50 -12.50 -2.58
C GLU A 132 -0.01 -11.25 -1.84
N GLY A 133 0.85 -10.26 -1.61
CA GLY A 133 0.44 -8.97 -1.05
C GLY A 133 -0.54 -8.22 -1.96
N ALA A 134 -0.32 -8.30 -3.28
CA ALA A 134 -1.20 -7.68 -4.28
C ALA A 134 -2.60 -8.27 -4.29
N ILE A 135 -2.70 -9.60 -4.26
CA ILE A 135 -3.98 -10.31 -4.21
C ILE A 135 -4.69 -9.97 -2.90
N GLY A 136 -4.00 -10.06 -1.77
CA GLY A 136 -4.59 -9.79 -0.46
C GLY A 136 -5.15 -8.37 -0.34
N ILE A 137 -4.44 -7.36 -0.86
CA ILE A 137 -4.92 -5.97 -0.89
C ILE A 137 -6.19 -5.86 -1.73
N ALA A 138 -6.19 -6.39 -2.96
CA ALA A 138 -7.34 -6.34 -3.85
C ALA A 138 -8.57 -7.03 -3.24
N GLU A 139 -8.39 -8.25 -2.74
CA GLU A 139 -9.48 -9.04 -2.15
C GLU A 139 -10.09 -8.35 -0.93
N LYS A 140 -9.27 -7.75 -0.06
CA LYS A 140 -9.78 -7.05 1.13
C LYS A 140 -10.45 -5.73 0.76
N ALA A 141 -9.85 -4.94 -0.13
CA ALA A 141 -10.44 -3.69 -0.59
C ALA A 141 -11.79 -3.93 -1.28
N ASN A 142 -11.87 -4.94 -2.13
CA ASN A 142 -13.07 -5.25 -2.92
C ASN A 142 -14.26 -5.78 -2.11
N LYS A 143 -14.08 -6.08 -0.81
CA LYS A 143 -15.21 -6.43 0.08
C LYS A 143 -16.15 -5.26 0.35
N VAL A 144 -15.65 -4.03 0.27
CA VAL A 144 -16.40 -2.82 0.63
C VAL A 144 -16.62 -1.89 -0.56
N ARG A 145 -16.04 -2.22 -1.72
CA ARG A 145 -16.13 -1.45 -2.95
C ARG A 145 -17.26 -1.96 -3.82
N GLN A 146 -17.87 -1.05 -4.58
CA GLN A 146 -18.82 -1.37 -5.64
C GLN A 146 -18.10 -1.69 -6.94
N LYS A 147 -17.08 -0.89 -7.30
CA LYS A 147 -16.20 -1.17 -8.44
C LYS A 147 -14.94 -1.87 -7.95
N PRO A 148 -14.68 -3.12 -8.37
CA PRO A 148 -13.46 -3.81 -7.98
C PRO A 148 -12.22 -3.02 -8.39
N LEU A 149 -11.31 -2.81 -7.43
CA LEU A 149 -10.00 -2.25 -7.65
C LEU A 149 -9.23 -3.14 -8.63
N ARG A 150 -8.79 -2.57 -9.74
CA ARG A 150 -7.93 -3.27 -10.70
C ARG A 150 -6.51 -3.25 -10.18
N VAL A 151 -5.83 -4.39 -10.27
CA VAL A 151 -4.44 -4.52 -9.83
C VAL A 151 -3.57 -4.92 -11.00
N ILE A 152 -2.45 -4.22 -11.15
CA ILE A 152 -1.43 -4.55 -12.15
C ILE A 152 -0.06 -4.76 -11.50
N LEU A 153 0.77 -5.56 -12.14
CA LEU A 153 2.21 -5.63 -11.88
C LEU A 153 2.95 -5.02 -13.08
N ASN A 154 3.98 -4.24 -12.78
CA ASN A 154 4.85 -3.59 -13.75
C ASN A 154 6.26 -3.39 -13.12
N GLY A 155 7.26 -2.94 -13.89
CA GLY A 155 8.64 -2.73 -13.42
C GLY A 155 9.55 -3.95 -13.54
N LEU A 156 9.03 -5.06 -14.05
CA LEU A 156 9.75 -6.31 -14.30
C LEU A 156 10.27 -6.35 -15.75
N GLY A 157 11.35 -7.08 -16.01
CA GLY A 157 11.70 -7.48 -17.38
C GLY A 157 10.63 -8.42 -17.98
N LYS A 158 10.50 -8.45 -19.31
CA LYS A 158 9.46 -9.24 -20.03
C LYS A 158 9.48 -10.73 -19.68
N ASP A 159 10.65 -11.35 -19.64
CA ASP A 159 10.79 -12.77 -19.27
C ASP A 159 10.35 -13.03 -17.82
N ALA A 160 10.75 -12.15 -16.90
CA ALA A 160 10.39 -12.24 -15.49
C ALA A 160 8.87 -12.09 -15.30
N ALA A 161 8.24 -11.15 -16.01
CA ALA A 161 6.80 -10.96 -15.97
C ALA A 161 6.04 -12.21 -16.42
N GLN A 162 6.48 -12.87 -17.50
CA GLN A 162 5.86 -14.11 -17.97
C GLN A 162 6.00 -15.25 -16.93
N ILE A 163 7.20 -15.44 -16.37
CA ILE A 163 7.46 -16.46 -15.35
C ILE A 163 6.60 -16.21 -14.10
N ILE A 164 6.60 -14.99 -13.58
CA ILE A 164 5.81 -14.59 -12.40
C ILE A 164 4.32 -14.80 -12.67
N SER A 165 3.84 -14.44 -13.86
CA SER A 165 2.45 -14.65 -14.25
C SER A 165 2.07 -16.12 -14.22
N ARG A 166 2.94 -16.97 -14.78
CA ARG A 166 2.73 -18.42 -14.82
C ARG A 166 2.69 -19.03 -13.42
N ILE A 167 3.64 -18.66 -12.55
CA ILE A 167 3.74 -19.22 -11.20
C ILE A 167 2.54 -18.80 -10.34
N ASN A 168 2.12 -17.54 -10.44
CA ASN A 168 1.06 -16.99 -9.57
C ASN A 168 -0.35 -17.13 -10.16
N GLY A 169 -0.49 -17.55 -11.42
CA GLY A 169 -1.76 -17.63 -12.12
C GLY A 169 -2.32 -16.28 -12.56
N PHE A 170 -1.47 -15.29 -12.82
CA PHE A 170 -1.89 -13.98 -13.32
C PHE A 170 -2.18 -13.98 -14.82
N THR A 171 -2.79 -12.90 -15.30
CA THR A 171 -2.91 -12.63 -16.73
C THR A 171 -1.67 -11.88 -17.20
N HIS A 172 -0.82 -12.57 -17.96
CA HIS A 172 0.33 -11.94 -18.62
C HIS A 172 -0.16 -11.09 -19.78
N VAL A 173 0.26 -9.84 -19.82
CA VAL A 173 -0.01 -8.91 -20.92
C VAL A 173 1.31 -8.50 -21.53
N GLU A 174 1.57 -8.99 -22.73
CA GLU A 174 2.78 -8.69 -23.47
C GLU A 174 2.55 -7.44 -24.31
N THR A 175 3.52 -6.52 -24.26
CA THR A 175 3.46 -5.25 -24.96
C THR A 175 4.66 -5.05 -25.86
N GLU A 176 4.47 -4.23 -26.88
CA GLU A 176 5.51 -3.70 -27.75
C GLU A 176 5.43 -2.17 -27.72
N TYR A 177 6.54 -1.53 -27.38
CA TYR A 177 6.65 -0.08 -27.32
C TYR A 177 7.40 0.43 -28.54
N ASP A 178 6.76 1.29 -29.33
CA ASP A 178 7.38 1.96 -30.46
C ASP A 178 8.12 3.20 -29.98
N TYR A 179 9.45 3.15 -29.99
CA TYR A 179 10.32 4.24 -29.54
C TYR A 179 10.29 5.47 -30.45
N PHE A 180 9.84 5.34 -31.71
CA PHE A 180 9.75 6.48 -32.62
C PHE A 180 8.47 7.29 -32.37
N THR A 181 7.36 6.61 -32.08
CA THR A 181 6.04 7.25 -31.91
C THR A 181 5.64 7.44 -30.45
N GLY A 182 6.24 6.67 -29.52
CA GLY A 182 5.84 6.60 -28.12
C GLY A 182 4.57 5.76 -27.87
N GLU A 183 4.09 5.01 -28.87
CA GLU A 183 2.89 4.19 -28.75
C GLU A 183 3.18 2.83 -28.11
N LEU A 184 2.33 2.42 -27.17
CA LEU A 184 2.36 1.09 -26.57
C LEU A 184 1.24 0.22 -27.15
N LYS A 185 1.62 -0.91 -27.74
CA LYS A 185 0.69 -1.91 -28.30
C LYS A 185 0.68 -3.16 -27.45
N GLU A 186 -0.49 -3.76 -27.28
CA GLU A 186 -0.61 -5.08 -26.66
C GLU A 186 -0.50 -6.14 -27.76
N VAL A 187 0.49 -7.02 -27.64
CA VAL A 187 0.79 -8.06 -28.64
C VAL A 187 0.20 -9.41 -28.24
N SER A 188 0.10 -9.70 -26.94
CA SER A 188 -0.53 -10.93 -26.46
C SER A 188 -1.12 -10.76 -25.06
N ARG A 189 -2.16 -11.54 -24.77
CA ARG A 189 -2.78 -11.65 -23.45
C ARG A 189 -3.03 -13.11 -23.11
N LYS A 190 -2.47 -13.56 -21.99
CA LYS A 190 -2.58 -14.97 -21.58
C LYS A 190 -2.87 -15.08 -20.08
N CYS A 191 -4.05 -15.60 -19.75
CA CYS A 191 -4.39 -16.01 -18.40
C CYS A 191 -3.69 -17.34 -18.07
N TYR A 192 -2.94 -17.38 -16.97
CA TYR A 192 -2.30 -18.60 -16.47
C TYR A 192 -3.09 -19.29 -15.34
N SER A 193 -4.17 -18.67 -14.83
CA SER A 193 -5.06 -19.33 -13.89
C SER A 193 -5.95 -20.36 -14.58
N LYS A 194 -6.30 -21.43 -13.87
CA LYS A 194 -7.32 -22.39 -14.31
C LYS A 194 -8.73 -21.79 -14.33
N ASP A 195 -9.00 -20.85 -13.43
CA ASP A 195 -10.25 -20.11 -13.37
C ASP A 195 -10.00 -18.65 -13.79
N PRO A 196 -10.46 -18.25 -14.99
CA PRO A 196 -10.33 -16.88 -15.49
C PRO A 196 -11.04 -15.82 -14.64
N LYS A 197 -11.93 -16.21 -13.73
CA LYS A 197 -12.63 -15.29 -12.80
C LYS A 197 -11.98 -15.22 -11.43
N SER A 198 -10.94 -16.02 -11.17
CA SER A 198 -10.22 -15.98 -9.89
C SER A 198 -9.56 -14.62 -9.67
N PRO A 199 -9.41 -14.15 -8.41
CA PRO A 199 -8.71 -12.91 -8.10
C PRO A 199 -7.32 -12.82 -8.71
N ARG A 200 -6.62 -13.96 -8.82
CA ARG A 200 -5.32 -14.09 -9.49
C ARG A 200 -5.42 -13.76 -10.98
N ALA A 201 -6.39 -14.34 -11.69
CA ALA A 201 -6.57 -14.10 -13.12
C ALA A 201 -6.85 -12.62 -13.46
N LEU A 202 -7.46 -11.88 -12.53
CA LEU A 202 -7.80 -10.46 -12.71
C LEU A 202 -6.59 -9.52 -12.55
N VAL A 203 -5.44 -10.04 -12.10
CA VAL A 203 -4.21 -9.25 -12.02
C VAL A 203 -3.52 -9.26 -13.38
N ASN A 204 -3.37 -8.09 -14.01
CA ASN A 204 -2.58 -7.95 -15.23
C ASN A 204 -1.10 -7.79 -14.87
N CYS A 205 -0.25 -8.66 -15.39
CA CYS A 205 1.19 -8.61 -15.16
C CYS A 205 1.89 -8.23 -16.46
N TYR A 206 2.54 -7.08 -16.43
CA TYR A 206 3.30 -6.52 -17.53
C TYR A 206 4.80 -6.64 -17.25
N GLY A 207 5.57 -6.83 -18.33
CA GLY A 207 7.01 -6.60 -18.32
C GLY A 207 7.39 -5.50 -19.29
N ALA A 208 8.43 -4.76 -18.97
CA ALA A 208 8.94 -3.66 -19.76
C ALA A 208 10.44 -3.85 -20.03
N ASN A 209 10.90 -3.48 -21.22
CA ASN A 209 12.32 -3.49 -21.55
C ASN A 209 13.06 -2.33 -20.90
N ASP A 210 12.37 -1.21 -20.67
CA ASP A 210 12.93 -0.02 -20.03
C ASP A 210 11.88 0.80 -19.28
N VAL A 211 12.31 1.96 -18.77
CA VAL A 211 11.45 2.87 -18.00
C VAL A 211 10.36 3.52 -18.87
N GLN A 212 10.63 3.79 -20.15
CA GLN A 212 9.67 4.45 -21.04
C GLN A 212 8.47 3.53 -21.32
N GLU A 213 8.75 2.27 -21.68
CA GLU A 213 7.70 1.27 -21.85
C GLU A 213 6.93 1.06 -20.52
N GLY A 214 7.65 1.00 -19.40
CA GLY A 214 7.05 0.92 -18.07
C GLY A 214 6.09 2.08 -17.76
N VAL A 215 6.46 3.32 -18.11
CA VAL A 215 5.60 4.50 -17.94
C VAL A 215 4.40 4.46 -18.89
N ALA A 216 4.59 4.04 -20.14
CA ALA A 216 3.51 3.88 -21.10
C ALA A 216 2.46 2.86 -20.63
N ILE A 217 2.90 1.76 -19.97
CA ILE A 217 1.99 0.79 -19.35
C ILE A 217 1.14 1.45 -18.25
N MET A 218 1.75 2.29 -17.40
CA MET A 218 1.03 3.02 -16.35
C MET A 218 -0.02 3.97 -16.93
N TRP A 219 0.27 4.60 -18.07
CA TRP A 219 -0.70 5.42 -18.82
C TRP A 219 -1.83 4.60 -19.44
N LYS A 220 -1.51 3.48 -20.11
CA LYS A 220 -2.48 2.56 -20.70
C LYS A 220 -3.49 2.07 -19.65
N GLU A 221 -3.01 1.74 -18.46
CA GLU A 221 -3.84 1.22 -17.38
C GLU A 221 -4.49 2.33 -16.53
N ASN A 222 -4.15 3.60 -16.78
CA ASN A 222 -4.59 4.77 -16.02
C ASN A 222 -4.41 4.57 -14.50
N VAL A 223 -3.17 4.30 -14.08
CA VAL A 223 -2.86 3.99 -12.68
C VAL A 223 -3.05 5.21 -11.78
N ASP A 224 -3.79 5.02 -10.69
CA ASP A 224 -4.08 6.08 -9.71
C ASP A 224 -3.13 6.01 -8.50
N VAL A 225 -2.82 4.78 -8.08
CA VAL A 225 -1.99 4.50 -6.90
C VAL A 225 -0.94 3.46 -7.25
N SER A 226 0.27 3.58 -6.72
CA SER A 226 1.25 2.50 -6.83
C SER A 226 2.11 2.31 -5.59
N ILE A 227 2.63 1.10 -5.44
CA ILE A 227 3.62 0.76 -4.44
C ILE A 227 4.87 0.18 -5.10
N THR A 228 6.04 0.67 -4.70
CA THR A 228 7.33 0.10 -5.11
C THR A 228 7.76 -0.97 -4.12
N GLY A 229 8.02 -2.19 -4.62
CA GLY A 229 8.48 -3.33 -3.84
C GLY A 229 10.00 -3.36 -3.65
N ASN A 230 10.42 -3.63 -2.41
CA ASN A 230 11.74 -4.08 -1.97
C ASN A 230 12.96 -3.36 -2.57
N SER A 231 13.25 -2.15 -2.09
CA SER A 231 14.61 -1.62 -2.18
C SER A 231 15.33 -1.96 -0.88
N THR A 232 16.28 -2.90 -0.93
CA THR A 232 17.23 -3.18 0.17
C THR A 232 18.02 -1.94 0.60
N ASN A 233 17.97 -0.87 -0.19
CA ASN A 233 18.44 0.45 0.17
C ASN A 233 17.35 1.53 -0.04
N PRO A 234 16.42 1.70 0.92
CA PRO A 234 15.29 2.60 0.75
C PRO A 234 15.72 4.09 0.74
N THR A 235 16.97 4.40 1.10
CA THR A 235 17.54 5.75 0.92
C THR A 235 17.89 6.07 -0.53
N ARG A 236 17.86 5.09 -1.45
CA ARG A 236 18.42 5.24 -2.78
C ARG A 236 17.42 5.63 -3.87
N PHE A 237 16.31 4.93 -4.16
CA PHE A 237 15.49 5.33 -5.33
C PHE A 237 14.00 4.99 -5.23
N GLN A 238 13.13 5.96 -5.53
CA GLN A 238 11.78 5.69 -6.04
C GLN A 238 11.94 4.90 -7.34
N HIS A 239 11.07 3.92 -7.62
CA HIS A 239 11.14 3.20 -8.90
C HIS A 239 11.09 4.23 -10.04
N PRO A 240 12.03 4.20 -11.02
CA PRO A 240 12.09 5.23 -12.06
C PRO A 240 10.76 5.42 -12.80
N VAL A 241 10.03 4.32 -13.05
CA VAL A 241 8.66 4.37 -13.60
C VAL A 241 7.72 5.21 -12.73
N ALA A 242 7.69 5.03 -11.41
CA ALA A 242 6.85 5.85 -10.52
C ALA A 242 7.27 7.32 -10.53
N GLY A 243 8.57 7.60 -10.51
CA GLY A 243 9.09 8.97 -10.52
C GLY A 243 8.71 9.72 -11.80
N THR A 244 8.97 9.10 -12.95
CA THR A 244 8.63 9.68 -14.26
C THR A 244 7.12 9.79 -14.44
N TYR A 245 6.36 8.73 -14.13
CA TYR A 245 4.90 8.75 -14.25
C TYR A 245 4.24 9.80 -13.35
N LYS A 246 4.76 10.00 -12.13
CA LYS A 246 4.29 11.06 -11.22
C LYS A 246 4.44 12.44 -11.85
N LYS A 247 5.60 12.72 -12.43
CA LYS A 247 5.86 13.99 -13.12
C LYS A 247 4.87 14.18 -14.26
N GLU A 248 4.73 13.19 -15.15
CA GLU A 248 3.84 13.28 -16.30
C GLU A 248 2.35 13.42 -15.91
N ARG A 249 1.89 12.70 -14.87
CA ARG A 249 0.54 12.85 -14.33
C ARG A 249 0.31 14.25 -13.80
N THR A 250 1.27 14.80 -13.05
CA THR A 250 1.19 16.15 -12.48
C THR A 250 1.14 17.20 -13.59
N ASP A 251 2.01 17.09 -14.60
CA ASP A 251 2.04 17.99 -15.76
C ASP A 251 0.73 17.93 -16.56
N ALA A 252 0.08 16.76 -16.60
CA ALA A 252 -1.23 16.56 -17.21
C ALA A 252 -2.42 16.94 -16.29
N GLY A 253 -2.17 17.50 -15.09
CA GLY A 253 -3.22 17.86 -14.13
C GLY A 253 -3.96 16.66 -13.52
N LYS A 254 -3.38 15.45 -13.60
CA LYS A 254 -3.97 14.22 -13.07
C LYS A 254 -3.33 13.83 -11.74
N LYS A 255 -4.15 13.36 -10.80
CA LYS A 255 -3.67 12.88 -9.50
C LYS A 255 -2.97 11.53 -9.65
N TYR A 256 -1.92 11.31 -8.87
CA TYR A 256 -1.27 10.01 -8.73
C TYR A 256 -0.57 9.96 -7.37
N PHE A 257 -0.76 8.86 -6.65
CA PHE A 257 -0.13 8.62 -5.35
C PHE A 257 0.85 7.46 -5.45
N SER A 258 2.08 7.68 -5.01
CA SER A 258 3.09 6.61 -4.95
C SER A 258 3.64 6.44 -3.54
N VAL A 259 3.97 5.19 -3.20
CA VAL A 259 4.62 4.85 -1.94
C VAL A 259 5.72 3.83 -2.16
N ALA A 260 6.83 3.96 -1.43
CA ALA A 260 7.91 2.97 -1.42
C ALA A 260 7.79 2.09 -0.16
N SER A 261 7.67 0.77 -0.35
CA SER A 261 7.63 -0.21 0.75
C SER A 261 9.01 -0.77 1.03
N GLY A 262 9.48 -0.62 2.27
CA GLY A 262 10.77 -1.15 2.72
C GLY A 262 10.78 -2.62 3.13
N GLY A 263 9.75 -3.41 2.77
CA GLY A 263 9.68 -4.87 2.96
C GLY A 263 9.99 -5.35 4.38
N GLY A 264 8.97 -5.64 5.20
CA GLY A 264 9.14 -6.28 6.53
C GLY A 264 9.93 -5.49 7.60
N THR A 265 10.70 -4.47 7.22
CA THR A 265 11.54 -3.66 8.13
C THR A 265 10.84 -2.40 8.64
N GLY A 266 9.54 -2.21 8.32
CA GLY A 266 8.75 -1.07 8.79
C GLY A 266 9.19 0.28 8.20
N ARG A 267 9.92 0.29 7.08
CA ARG A 267 10.49 1.50 6.46
C ARG A 267 9.70 1.93 5.23
N THR A 268 8.58 2.60 5.43
CA THR A 268 7.96 3.41 4.36
C THR A 268 8.61 4.78 4.40
N LEU A 269 9.39 5.13 3.38
CA LEU A 269 10.17 6.38 3.40
C LEU A 269 9.53 7.52 2.60
N HIS A 270 8.58 7.23 1.71
CA HIS A 270 8.03 8.20 0.78
C HIS A 270 6.53 8.01 0.56
N PRO A 271 5.67 8.25 1.56
CA PRO A 271 4.28 8.55 1.25
C PRO A 271 4.21 9.95 0.62
N ASP A 272 3.62 10.04 -0.56
CA ASP A 272 3.28 11.32 -1.20
C ASP A 272 2.15 11.99 -0.40
N ASN A 273 2.49 12.69 0.68
CA ASN A 273 1.51 13.50 1.44
C ASN A 273 1.22 14.83 0.75
#